data_AF-A0A376TL05-F1
#
_entry.id   AF-A0A376TL05-F1
#
_cell.length_a   1.000
_cell.length_b   1.000
_cell.length_c   1.000
_cell.angle_alpha   90.00
_cell.angle_beta   90.00
_cell.angle_gamma   90.00
#
_symmetry.space_group_name_H-M   'P 1'
#
loop_
_entity.id
_entity.type
_entity.pdbx_description
1 polymer ?
#
loop_
_entity_poly.entity_id
_entity_poly.type
_entity_poly.pdbx_seq_one_letter_code
_entity_poly.pdbx_strand_id
1 'polypeptide(L)' 'MVIPFVIACGDCFFCRMQQYAACENTNAGKGAALNKKQIPAPAALFGYSHLYGGVPGGQAEYVRVPKGNVGPV' A
#
# COMPACT_ATOMS: atom_id res chain seq x y z
N MET A 1 -12.65 -9.78 -10.02
CA MET A 1 -11.83 -8.60 -9.69
C MET A 1 -10.51 -9.10 -9.14
N VAL A 2 -9.41 -8.86 -9.83
CA VAL A 2 -8.08 -9.14 -9.29
C VAL A 2 -7.77 -8.03 -8.30
N ILE A 3 -7.44 -8.38 -7.06
CA ILE A 3 -7.03 -7.40 -6.05
C ILE A 3 -5.51 -7.30 -6.12
N PRO A 4 -4.94 -6.19 -6.62
CA PRO A 4 -3.50 -6.01 -6.64
C PRO A 4 -2.96 -5.97 -5.20
N PHE A 5 -1.72 -6.42 -5.05
CA PHE A 5 -1.06 -6.50 -3.75
C PHE A 5 -0.81 -5.12 -3.13
N VAL A 6 -0.65 -4.09 -3.97
CA VAL A 6 -0.34 -2.71 -3.61
C VAL A 6 -1.60 -1.92 -3.28
N ILE A 7 -1.61 -1.25 -2.13
CA ILE A 7 -2.67 -0.34 -1.70
C ILE A 7 -2.21 1.08 -1.99
N ALA A 8 -2.82 1.74 -2.97
CA ALA A 8 -2.47 3.11 -3.38
C ALA A 8 -3.60 4.10 -3.14
N CYS A 9 -3.27 5.36 -2.85
CA CYS A 9 -4.27 6.42 -2.60
C CYS A 9 -4.84 7.03 -3.87
N GLY A 10 -4.11 6.98 -4.99
CA GLY A 10 -4.53 7.48 -6.30
C GLY A 10 -4.25 8.97 -6.55
N ASP A 11 -3.89 9.74 -5.52
CA ASP A 11 -3.85 11.21 -5.58
C ASP A 11 -2.53 11.84 -5.10
N CYS A 12 -1.65 11.10 -4.43
CA CYS A 12 -0.32 11.60 -4.03
C CYS A 12 0.64 11.78 -5.21
N PHE A 13 1.79 12.43 -4.96
CA PHE A 13 2.81 12.73 -5.96
C PHE A 13 3.19 11.49 -6.79
N PHE A 14 3.51 10.39 -6.11
CA PHE A 14 3.85 9.12 -6.74
C PHE A 14 2.68 8.46 -7.48
N CYS A 15 1.46 8.52 -6.92
CA CYS A 15 0.28 7.96 -7.59
C CYS A 15 -0.06 8.71 -8.90
N ARG A 16 0.12 10.03 -8.94
CA ARG A 16 -0.08 10.84 -10.16
C ARG A 16 0.95 10.51 -11.24
N MET A 17 2.16 10.09 -10.85
CA MET A 17 3.19 9.58 -11.76
C MET A 17 3.04 8.09 -12.07
N GLN A 18 1.91 7.46 -11.71
CA GLN A 18 1.66 6.02 -11.87
C GLN A 18 2.66 5.12 -11.11
N GLN A 19 3.37 5.66 -10.13
CA GLN A 19 4.30 4.94 -9.25
C GLN A 19 3.57 4.45 -7.99
N TYR A 20 2.55 3.62 -8.16
CA TYR A 20 1.64 3.19 -7.08
C TYR A 20 2.35 2.46 -5.92
N ALA A 21 3.44 1.75 -6.20
CA ALA A 21 4.25 1.07 -5.17
C ALA A 21 4.97 2.04 -4.21
N ALA A 22 5.12 3.31 -4.59
CA ALA A 22 5.71 4.37 -3.78
C ALA A 22 4.65 5.29 -3.14
N CYS A 23 3.41 4.81 -2.99
CA CYS A 23 2.34 5.59 -2.37
C CYS A 23 2.67 5.99 -0.93
N GLU A 24 2.76 7.29 -0.69
CA GLU A 24 3.15 7.88 0.61
C GLU A 24 2.05 7.77 1.68
N ASN A 25 0.79 7.67 1.26
CA ASN A 25 -0.37 7.83 2.14
C ASN A 25 -0.91 6.52 2.73
N THR A 26 -0.43 5.38 2.28
CA THR A 26 -1.02 4.08 2.65
C THR A 26 -0.20 3.31 3.67
N ASN A 27 1.09 3.63 3.82
CA ASN A 27 2.00 3.01 4.79
C ASN A 27 2.57 4.04 5.80
N ALA A 28 1.70 4.73 6.52
CA ALA A 28 2.11 5.72 7.54
C ALA A 28 2.56 5.09 8.89
N GLY A 29 2.72 3.77 8.96
CA GLY A 29 2.98 3.04 10.21
C GLY A 29 4.44 3.06 10.66
N LYS A 30 4.70 2.60 11.90
CA LYS A 30 6.07 2.47 12.47
C LYS A 30 7.02 1.62 11.61
N GLY A 31 6.46 0.68 10.85
CA GLY A 31 7.20 -0.20 9.96
C GLY A 31 7.90 0.53 8.81
N ALA A 32 7.25 1.57 8.28
CA ALA A 32 7.83 2.51 7.33
C ALA A 32 8.92 3.38 7.95
N ALA A 33 8.74 3.77 9.22
CA ALA A 33 9.71 4.57 9.99
C ALA A 33 10.97 3.80 10.41
N LEU A 34 11.02 2.47 10.25
CA LEU A 34 12.22 1.65 10.51
C LEU A 34 13.26 1.74 9.39
N ASN A 35 12.96 2.43 8.29
CA ASN A 35 13.94 2.67 7.25
C ASN A 35 15.03 3.62 7.79
N LYS A 36 16.17 3.07 8.22
CA LYS A 36 17.33 3.84 8.69
C LYS A 36 17.92 4.75 7.60
N LYS A 37 17.58 4.49 6.35
CA LYS A 37 17.87 5.36 5.21
C LYS A 37 16.68 6.32 5.09
N GLN A 38 16.92 7.61 4.82
CA GLN A 38 15.88 8.62 4.54
C GLN A 38 15.11 8.32 3.23
N ILE A 39 14.65 7.08 3.06
CA ILE A 39 13.89 6.60 1.92
C ILE A 39 12.42 6.71 2.31
N PRO A 40 11.57 7.37 1.50
CA PRO A 40 10.14 7.39 1.70
C PRO A 40 9.58 5.99 1.85
N ALA A 41 8.58 5.86 2.72
CA ALA A 41 7.87 4.61 2.92
C ALA A 41 7.24 4.12 1.61
N PRO A 42 7.41 2.84 1.23
CA PRO A 42 6.65 2.26 0.12
C PRO A 42 5.18 2.14 0.52
N ALA A 43 4.30 1.96 -0.47
CA ALA A 43 2.87 1.72 -0.27
C ALA A 43 2.58 0.56 0.70
N ALA A 44 1.42 0.58 1.35
CA ALA A 44 0.97 -0.57 2.13
C ALA A 44 0.63 -1.75 1.21
N LEU A 45 0.84 -2.96 1.73
CA LEU A 45 0.67 -4.20 0.97
C LEU A 45 -0.29 -5.15 1.70
N PHE A 46 -1.22 -5.75 0.97
CA PHE A 46 -2.10 -6.81 1.49
C PHE A 46 -1.29 -8.06 1.86
N GLY A 47 -1.49 -8.63 3.05
CA GLY A 47 -0.88 -9.90 3.44
C GLY A 47 0.64 -9.85 3.64
N TYR A 48 1.20 -8.67 3.88
CA TYR A 48 2.62 -8.47 4.15
C TYR A 48 2.88 -8.04 5.60
N SER A 49 4.16 -8.07 5.99
CA SER A 49 4.57 -7.76 7.35
C SER A 49 4.15 -6.35 7.81
N HIS A 50 4.17 -6.11 9.12
CA HIS A 50 3.89 -4.78 9.70
C HIS A 50 4.80 -3.66 9.18
N LEU A 51 5.91 -4.00 8.49
CA LEU A 51 6.74 -3.04 7.74
C LEU A 51 5.98 -2.35 6.60
N TYR A 52 4.97 -3.00 6.05
CA TYR A 52 4.16 -2.55 4.92
C TYR A 52 2.69 -2.30 5.32
N GLY A 53 2.48 -1.80 6.53
CA GLY A 53 1.15 -1.43 7.04
C GLY A 53 0.37 -2.56 7.71
N GLY A 54 0.81 -3.81 7.60
CA GLY A 54 0.20 -4.96 8.30
C GLY A 54 -1.26 -5.20 7.90
N VAL A 55 -1.60 -4.96 6.64
CA VAL A 55 -2.96 -5.13 6.13
C VAL A 55 -3.23 -6.63 5.90
N PRO A 56 -4.33 -7.22 6.41
CA PRO A 56 -4.66 -8.62 6.18
C PRO A 56 -4.77 -8.95 4.69
N GLY A 57 -4.22 -10.09 4.26
CA GLY A 57 -4.23 -10.51 2.85
C GLY A 57 -5.61 -10.94 2.34
N GLY A 58 -5.70 -11.12 1.02
CA GLY A 58 -6.93 -11.60 0.35
C GLY A 58 -7.13 -13.12 0.33
N GLN A 59 -6.27 -13.89 1.00
CA GLN A 59 -6.43 -15.34 1.16
C GLN A 59 -7.48 -15.66 2.25
N ALA A 60 -8.71 -15.20 2.02
CA ALA A 60 -9.85 -15.32 2.92
C ALA A 60 -11.16 -15.23 2.13
N GLU A 61 -12.28 -15.64 2.74
CA GLU A 61 -13.62 -15.53 2.13
C GLU A 61 -14.07 -14.06 1.99
N TYR A 62 -13.53 -13.18 2.84
CA TYR A 62 -13.81 -11.75 2.83
C TYR A 62 -12.52 -10.98 3.05
N VAL A 63 -12.34 -9.90 2.28
CA VAL A 63 -11.24 -8.95 2.46
C VAL A 63 -11.78 -7.53 2.42
N ARG A 64 -11.34 -6.70 3.36
CA ARG A 64 -11.62 -5.26 3.33
C ARG A 64 -10.64 -4.60 2.39
N VAL A 65 -11.13 -4.00 1.29
CA VAL A 65 -10.29 -3.30 0.32
C VAL A 65 -10.28 -1.79 0.62
N PRO A 66 -9.21 -1.23 1.20
CA PRO A 66 -9.06 0.21 1.32
C PRO A 66 -8.76 0.80 -0.06
N LYS A 67 -9.27 2.00 -0.36
CA LYS A 67 -9.01 2.70 -1.62
C LYS A 67 -9.41 1.89 -2.87
N GLY A 68 -10.50 1.12 -2.80
CA GLY A 68 -10.97 0.22 -3.87
C GLY A 68 -11.33 0.87 -5.21
N ASN A 69 -11.37 2.20 -5.30
CA ASN A 69 -11.54 2.93 -6.56
C ASN A 69 -10.21 3.17 -7.31
N VAL A 70 -9.09 2.75 -6.72
CA VAL A 70 -7.75 2.89 -7.26
C VAL A 70 -7.28 1.49 -7.71
N GLY A 71 -7.60 1.13 -8.95
CA GLY A 71 -7.13 -0.08 -9.65
C GLY A 71 -8.02 -0.46 -10.85
N PRO A 72 -7.52 -1.18 -11.89
CA PRO A 72 -6.18 -1.75 -12.08
C PRO A 72 -5.32 -1.09 -13.18
N VAL A 73 -3.99 -1.18 -13.01
CA VAL A 73 -3.03 -1.52 -14.10
C VAL A 73 -2.62 -2.98 -13.93
#